data_AF-A0A840EXH4-F1
#
_entry.id   AF-A0A840EXH4-F1
#
_cell.length_a   1.000
_cell.length_b   1.000
_cell.length_c   1.000
_cell.angle_alpha   90.00
_cell.angle_beta   90.00
_cell.angle_gamma   90.00
#
_symmetry.space_group_name_H-M   'P 1'
#
loop_
_entity.id
_entity.type
_entity.pdbx_description
1 polymer ?
#
loop_
_entity_poly.entity_id
_entity_poly.type
_entity_poly.pdbx_seq_one_letter_code
_entity_poly.pdbx_strand_id
1 'polypeptide(L)'
;MKDNKVDKVLKDIWSKPHADATPQKTEVSWENFAHKTFKQTRKKKVLWYYSAAAVLLILISVGVLRTHQTISQENLITKHLNVIENPSKTIKEVKLPDNSVVILQPNAKLTFSENFTKNRATTLYGEAFFSIAKNKDYPFSVRYANTTTTVLGTEFSIKRNPGNAIVVELYEGKVQMNIEGNKRNWLLEPGEKFVYNTENPIIKPFELFKNFDNEPLSVVSNFIQKNFNYKVKIPQNLTTEKTTIKIYKKEQLTTITAIIAEIHNLDYKIKPNEKEIVFSLKK
;
A
#
# COMPACT_ATOMS: atom_id res chain seq x y z
N MET A 1 -107.74 -27.25 -35.26
CA MET A 1 -108.12 -27.10 -33.84
C MET A 1 -107.10 -27.88 -33.04
N LYS A 2 -105.99 -27.24 -32.65
CA LYS A 2 -105.79 -26.54 -31.36
C LYS A 2 -105.78 -27.50 -30.17
N ASP A 3 -104.58 -27.67 -29.62
CA ASP A 3 -104.25 -27.42 -28.22
C ASP A 3 -105.29 -27.82 -27.18
N ASN A 4 -105.00 -28.88 -26.41
CA ASN A 4 -105.58 -28.97 -25.07
C ASN A 4 -104.87 -29.95 -24.10
N LYS A 5 -103.59 -30.28 -24.33
CA LYS A 5 -102.81 -31.07 -23.35
C LYS A 5 -102.02 -30.16 -22.41
N VAL A 6 -101.45 -29.08 -22.93
CA VAL A 6 -100.65 -28.11 -22.14
C VAL A 6 -101.55 -27.22 -21.27
N ASP A 7 -102.65 -26.70 -21.84
CA ASP A 7 -103.61 -25.86 -21.09
C ASP A 7 -104.30 -26.62 -19.95
N LYS A 8 -104.48 -27.93 -20.12
CA LYS A 8 -105.04 -28.81 -19.09
C LYS A 8 -104.05 -29.03 -17.93
N VAL A 9 -102.75 -29.10 -18.22
CA VAL A 9 -101.70 -29.20 -17.20
C VAL A 9 -101.50 -27.86 -16.47
N LEU A 10 -101.55 -26.73 -17.19
CA LEU A 10 -101.43 -25.42 -16.56
C LEU A 10 -102.61 -25.09 -15.65
N LYS A 11 -103.85 -25.46 -16.04
CA LYS A 11 -105.02 -25.33 -15.15
C LYS A 11 -104.93 -26.23 -13.91
N ASP A 12 -104.33 -27.42 -14.02
CA ASP A 12 -104.16 -28.33 -12.88
C ASP A 12 -103.10 -27.85 -11.88
N ILE A 13 -102.08 -27.14 -12.36
CA ILE A 13 -101.04 -26.54 -11.50
C ILE A 13 -101.58 -25.28 -10.81
N TRP A 14 -102.42 -24.49 -11.50
CA TRP A 14 -102.96 -23.23 -10.97
C TRP A 14 -104.14 -23.42 -10.00
N SER A 15 -104.80 -24.58 -10.02
CA SER A 15 -105.96 -24.87 -9.16
C SER A 15 -105.61 -25.49 -7.80
N LYS A 16 -104.34 -25.82 -7.56
CA LYS A 16 -103.89 -26.30 -6.25
C LYS A 16 -103.78 -25.10 -5.31
N PRO A 17 -104.41 -25.13 -4.11
CA PRO A 17 -104.23 -24.07 -3.15
C PRO A 17 -102.74 -23.95 -2.83
N HIS A 18 -102.19 -22.75 -3.00
CA HIS A 18 -100.83 -22.45 -2.56
C HIS A 18 -100.75 -22.77 -1.07
N ALA A 19 -99.80 -23.62 -0.68
CA ALA A 19 -99.51 -23.86 0.72
C ALA A 19 -99.27 -22.51 1.39
N ASP A 20 -100.12 -22.16 2.37
CA ASP A 20 -100.01 -20.94 3.15
C ASP A 20 -98.59 -20.81 3.68
N ALA A 21 -97.85 -19.84 3.12
CA ALA A 21 -96.57 -19.44 3.64
C ALA A 21 -96.83 -18.74 4.98
N THR A 22 -96.82 -19.51 6.06
CA THR A 22 -96.87 -18.96 7.42
C THR A 22 -95.64 -18.06 7.63
N PRO A 23 -95.80 -16.83 8.17
CA PRO A 23 -94.70 -15.85 8.33
C PRO A 23 -93.46 -16.42 9.03
N GLN A 24 -93.68 -17.41 9.90
CA GLN A 24 -92.65 -18.06 10.72
C GLN A 24 -91.71 -18.98 9.92
N LYS A 25 -92.09 -19.47 8.73
CA LYS A 25 -91.19 -20.25 7.86
C LYS A 25 -90.40 -19.40 6.88
N THR A 26 -90.89 -18.19 6.55
CA THR A 26 -90.17 -17.24 5.68
C THR A 26 -89.00 -16.56 6.40
N GLU A 27 -89.10 -16.28 7.70
CA GLU A 27 -87.99 -15.70 8.48
C GLU A 27 -86.80 -16.66 8.61
N VAL A 28 -87.06 -17.94 8.90
CA VAL A 28 -86.00 -18.98 9.02
C VAL A 28 -85.29 -19.22 7.69
N SER A 29 -85.93 -18.92 6.56
CA SER A 29 -85.32 -19.02 5.23
C SER A 29 -84.40 -17.82 4.92
N TRP A 30 -84.70 -16.62 5.42
CA TRP A 30 -83.88 -15.43 5.17
C TRP A 30 -82.59 -15.39 6.01
N GLU A 31 -82.64 -15.78 7.29
CA GLU A 31 -81.43 -15.92 8.12
C GLU A 31 -80.49 -16.99 7.55
N ASN A 32 -81.06 -18.08 7.02
CA ASN A 32 -80.29 -19.14 6.37
C ASN A 32 -79.71 -18.76 4.99
N PHE A 33 -80.28 -17.75 4.33
CA PHE A 33 -79.76 -17.23 3.06
C PHE A 33 -78.70 -16.14 3.27
N ALA A 34 -78.92 -15.23 4.22
CA ALA A 34 -78.02 -14.12 4.51
C ALA A 34 -76.62 -14.57 4.97
N HIS A 35 -76.52 -15.67 5.74
CA HIS A 35 -75.22 -16.21 6.15
C HIS A 35 -74.45 -16.94 5.04
N LYS A 36 -75.10 -17.26 3.91
CA LYS A 36 -74.50 -18.00 2.79
C LYS A 36 -74.06 -17.11 1.62
N THR A 37 -74.53 -15.87 1.51
CA THR A 37 -74.27 -15.01 0.34
C THR A 37 -73.29 -13.87 0.57
N PHE A 38 -72.95 -13.51 1.82
CA PHE A 38 -71.93 -12.49 2.12
C PHE A 38 -70.84 -13.00 3.07
N LYS A 39 -69.92 -13.85 2.57
CA LYS A 39 -68.62 -14.03 3.24
C LYS A 39 -67.70 -12.87 2.86
N GLN A 40 -67.52 -11.95 3.82
CA GLN A 40 -66.48 -10.93 3.77
C GLN A 40 -65.13 -11.57 3.45
N THR A 41 -64.55 -11.27 2.28
CA THR A 41 -63.15 -11.59 2.03
C THR A 41 -62.29 -10.72 2.96
N ARG A 42 -61.83 -11.30 4.07
CA ARG A 42 -60.83 -10.67 4.93
C ARG A 42 -59.63 -10.27 4.07
N LYS A 43 -59.33 -8.97 4.06
CA LYS A 43 -58.27 -8.35 3.26
C LYS A 43 -56.95 -9.09 3.49
N LYS A 44 -56.41 -9.73 2.43
CA LYS A 44 -55.04 -10.28 2.37
C LYS A 44 -53.96 -9.17 2.36
N LYS A 45 -54.15 -8.07 3.08
CA LYS A 45 -53.13 -7.00 3.17
C LYS A 45 -52.06 -7.31 4.21
N VAL A 46 -52.38 -8.09 5.25
CA VAL A 46 -51.43 -8.35 6.35
C VAL A 46 -50.31 -9.32 5.93
N LEU A 47 -50.59 -10.32 5.08
CA LEU A 47 -49.55 -11.24 4.58
C LEU A 47 -48.51 -10.56 3.69
N TRP A 48 -48.89 -9.52 2.91
CA TRP A 48 -47.93 -8.83 2.06
C TRP A 48 -46.93 -8.01 2.89
N TYR A 49 -47.37 -7.37 3.99
CA TYR A 49 -46.48 -6.66 4.91
C TYR A 49 -45.48 -7.60 5.60
N TYR A 50 -45.90 -8.81 6.01
CA TYR A 50 -44.96 -9.80 6.56
C TYR A 50 -43.95 -10.29 5.52
N SER A 51 -44.37 -10.48 4.26
CA SER A 51 -43.45 -10.84 3.18
C SER A 51 -42.46 -9.72 2.83
N ALA A 52 -42.89 -8.45 2.87
CA ALA A 52 -42.01 -7.30 2.65
C ALA A 52 -41.02 -7.10 3.81
N ALA A 53 -41.45 -7.32 5.05
CA ALA A 53 -40.58 -7.29 6.23
C ALA A 53 -39.54 -8.42 6.21
N ALA A 54 -39.91 -9.62 5.76
CA ALA A 54 -38.96 -10.73 5.61
C ALA A 54 -37.89 -10.44 4.54
N VAL A 55 -38.27 -9.83 3.41
CA VAL A 55 -37.32 -9.40 2.37
C VAL A 55 -36.40 -8.31 2.91
N LEU A 56 -36.90 -7.34 3.67
CA LEU A 56 -36.07 -6.30 4.30
C LEU A 56 -35.09 -6.91 5.32
N LEU A 57 -35.52 -7.87 6.14
CA LEU A 57 -34.64 -8.57 7.08
C LEU A 57 -33.57 -9.39 6.36
N ILE A 58 -33.90 -10.04 5.24
CA ILE A 58 -32.92 -10.75 4.40
C ILE A 58 -31.96 -9.76 3.75
N LEU A 59 -32.43 -8.62 3.23
CA LEU A 59 -31.57 -7.60 2.62
C LEU A 59 -30.68 -6.91 3.64
N ILE A 60 -31.18 -6.63 4.84
CA ILE A 60 -30.40 -6.10 5.96
C ILE A 60 -29.41 -7.17 6.43
N SER A 61 -29.82 -8.43 6.55
CA SER A 61 -28.92 -9.53 6.94
C SER A 61 -27.83 -9.77 5.90
N VAL A 62 -28.15 -9.77 4.60
CA VAL A 62 -27.17 -9.85 3.51
C VAL A 62 -26.29 -8.61 3.43
N GLY A 63 -26.85 -7.42 3.70
CA GLY A 63 -26.10 -6.17 3.78
C GLY A 63 -25.12 -6.16 4.95
N VAL A 64 -25.56 -6.60 6.13
CA VAL A 64 -24.77 -6.76 7.36
C VAL A 64 -23.73 -7.86 7.19
N LEU A 65 -24.07 -8.99 6.54
CA LEU A 65 -23.09 -10.03 6.19
C LEU A 65 -22.07 -9.53 5.17
N ARG A 66 -22.47 -8.71 4.19
CA ARG A 66 -21.53 -8.08 3.26
C ARG A 66 -20.64 -7.04 3.92
N THR A 67 -21.16 -6.23 4.85
CA THR A 67 -20.34 -5.26 5.59
C THR A 67 -19.46 -5.93 6.64
N HIS A 68 -19.87 -7.05 7.25
CA HIS A 68 -19.00 -7.88 8.08
C HIS A 68 -18.00 -8.71 7.26
N GLN A 69 -18.26 -8.98 5.98
CA GLN A 69 -17.27 -9.55 5.04
C GLN A 69 -16.29 -8.51 4.48
N THR A 70 -16.57 -7.21 4.64
CA THR A 70 -15.61 -6.11 4.42
C THR A 70 -15.11 -5.45 5.70
N ILE A 71 -15.33 -6.08 6.86
CA ILE A 71 -14.43 -5.89 8.00
C ILE A 71 -13.18 -6.67 7.64
N SER A 72 -12.16 -5.90 7.28
CA SER A 72 -10.78 -6.32 7.05
C SER A 72 -10.46 -7.56 7.87
N GLN A 73 -10.38 -8.71 7.19
CA GLN A 73 -9.46 -9.72 7.66
C GLN A 73 -8.08 -9.06 7.62
N GLU A 74 -7.66 -8.53 8.78
CA GLU A 74 -6.25 -8.64 9.11
C GLU A 74 -5.92 -10.12 8.93
N ASN A 75 -5.33 -10.43 7.78
CA ASN A 75 -4.71 -11.71 7.54
C ASN A 75 -3.66 -11.87 8.63
N LEU A 76 -4.05 -12.47 9.76
CA LEU A 76 -3.17 -13.20 10.66
C LEU A 76 -2.75 -14.52 9.98
N ILE A 77 -2.34 -14.44 8.71
CA ILE A 77 -1.22 -15.24 8.28
C ILE A 77 -0.11 -14.66 9.13
N THR A 78 0.49 -15.46 10.00
CA THR A 78 1.81 -15.16 10.57
C THR A 78 2.72 -15.03 9.36
N LYS A 79 2.73 -13.86 8.73
CA LYS A 79 3.55 -13.57 7.57
C LYS A 79 4.93 -13.63 8.17
N HIS A 80 5.62 -14.75 7.98
CA HIS A 80 6.98 -14.88 8.46
C HIS A 80 7.75 -13.71 7.84
N LEU A 81 8.12 -12.78 8.70
CA LEU A 81 8.83 -11.57 8.33
C LEU A 81 10.30 -11.85 8.60
N ASN A 82 11.10 -11.72 7.56
CA ASN A 82 12.53 -11.64 7.71
C ASN A 82 12.88 -10.27 8.29
N VAL A 83 13.72 -10.28 9.32
CA VAL A 83 14.20 -9.09 9.99
C VAL A 83 15.72 -9.06 9.90
N ILE A 84 16.27 -7.97 9.41
CA ILE A 84 17.71 -7.73 9.35
C ILE A 84 18.02 -6.45 10.11
N GLU A 85 18.82 -6.58 11.16
CA GLU A 85 19.24 -5.47 12.00
C GLU A 85 20.74 -5.21 11.85
N ASN A 86 21.13 -3.95 12.01
CA ASN A 86 22.51 -3.51 12.13
C ASN A 86 22.74 -2.89 13.52
N PRO A 87 22.98 -3.69 14.57
CA PRO A 87 23.28 -3.17 15.91
C PRO A 87 24.73 -2.66 16.03
N SER A 88 25.54 -2.76 14.98
CA SER A 88 26.95 -2.39 15.00
C SER A 88 27.15 -0.88 14.83
N LYS A 89 28.39 -0.42 15.06
CA LYS A 89 28.81 0.98 14.82
C LYS A 89 29.25 1.24 13.38
N THR A 90 29.19 0.23 12.51
CA THR A 90 29.62 0.29 11.10
C THR A 90 28.42 0.07 10.18
N ILE A 91 28.55 0.45 8.91
CA ILE A 91 27.54 0.10 7.90
C ILE A 91 27.47 -1.43 7.70
N LYS A 92 26.30 -1.93 7.32
CA LYS A 92 26.08 -3.35 7.00
C LYS A 92 25.46 -3.46 5.61
N GLU A 93 26.17 -4.11 4.70
CA GLU A 93 25.65 -4.43 3.37
C GLU A 93 24.81 -5.71 3.42
N VAL A 94 23.66 -5.68 2.77
CA VAL A 94 22.68 -6.76 2.76
C VAL A 94 22.24 -7.00 1.33
N LYS A 95 22.44 -8.23 0.84
CA LYS A 95 21.91 -8.67 -0.44
C LYS A 95 20.55 -9.33 -0.25
N LEU A 96 19.52 -8.80 -0.89
CA LEU A 96 18.15 -9.32 -0.85
C LEU A 96 17.95 -10.47 -1.85
N PRO A 97 16.88 -11.29 -1.69
CA PRO A 97 16.61 -12.42 -2.58
C PRO A 97 16.42 -12.08 -4.06
N ASP A 98 16.08 -10.83 -4.39
CA ASP A 98 15.93 -10.34 -5.77
C ASP A 98 17.24 -9.75 -6.36
N ASN A 99 18.38 -9.98 -5.68
CA ASN A 99 19.69 -9.38 -5.95
C ASN A 99 19.78 -7.86 -5.72
N SER A 100 18.77 -7.22 -5.15
CA SER A 100 18.90 -5.84 -4.67
C SER A 100 19.89 -5.77 -3.51
N VAL A 101 20.60 -4.66 -3.40
CA VAL A 101 21.56 -4.39 -2.32
C VAL A 101 21.03 -3.27 -1.43
N VAL A 102 21.04 -3.48 -0.12
CA VAL A 102 20.68 -2.49 0.89
C VAL A 102 21.85 -2.28 1.83
N ILE A 103 22.28 -1.03 1.97
CA ILE A 103 23.31 -0.63 2.92
C ILE A 103 22.61 -0.01 4.12
N LEU A 104 22.58 -0.74 5.24
CA LEU A 104 22.00 -0.30 6.50
C LEU A 104 23.01 0.51 7.30
N GLN A 105 22.63 1.72 7.69
CA GLN A 105 23.41 2.51 8.64
C GLN A 105 23.37 1.89 10.05
N PRO A 106 24.27 2.29 10.97
CA PRO A 106 24.21 1.88 12.36
C PRO A 106 22.82 2.09 12.98
N ASN A 107 22.35 1.11 13.75
CA ASN A 107 21.02 1.06 14.39
C ASN A 107 19.84 1.03 13.41
N ALA A 108 20.05 0.77 12.13
CA ALA A 108 18.98 0.56 11.16
C ALA A 108 18.47 -0.88 11.18
N LYS A 109 17.22 -1.04 10.75
CA LYS A 109 16.51 -2.33 10.66
C LYS A 109 15.67 -2.37 9.39
N LEU A 110 15.73 -3.48 8.68
CA LEU A 110 14.92 -3.76 7.51
C LEU A 110 14.07 -5.01 7.76
N THR A 111 12.77 -4.89 7.52
CA THR A 111 11.83 -6.00 7.62
C THR A 111 11.19 -6.26 6.26
N PHE A 112 11.08 -7.52 5.85
CA PHE A 112 10.47 -7.91 4.57
C PHE A 112 9.86 -9.31 4.64
N SER A 113 9.01 -9.67 3.69
CA SER A 113 8.32 -10.96 3.68
C SER A 113 9.20 -12.12 3.21
N GLU A 114 8.96 -13.35 3.67
CA GLU A 114 9.58 -14.55 3.08
C GLU A 114 9.37 -14.69 1.56
N ASN A 115 8.15 -14.42 1.08
CA ASN A 115 7.83 -14.44 -0.36
C ASN A 115 8.25 -13.15 -1.09
N PHE A 116 9.45 -12.65 -0.80
CA PHE A 116 9.93 -11.34 -1.25
C PHE A 116 9.92 -11.17 -2.77
N THR A 117 10.26 -12.21 -3.53
CA THR A 117 10.37 -12.14 -5.00
C THR A 117 9.05 -11.81 -5.70
N LYS A 118 7.91 -12.15 -5.08
CA LYS A 118 6.56 -11.83 -5.59
C LYS A 118 5.93 -10.61 -4.93
N ASN A 119 6.49 -10.16 -3.80
CA ASN A 119 6.01 -9.01 -3.04
C ASN A 119 7.21 -8.27 -2.45
N ARG A 120 7.83 -7.40 -3.25
CA ARG A 120 9.05 -6.65 -2.90
C ARG A 120 8.76 -5.47 -1.96
N ALA A 121 7.95 -5.71 -0.92
CA ALA A 121 7.60 -4.73 0.08
C ALA A 121 8.49 -4.87 1.31
N THR A 122 9.07 -3.76 1.75
CA THR A 122 9.95 -3.67 2.90
C THR A 122 9.49 -2.59 3.87
N THR A 123 9.84 -2.71 5.15
CA THR A 123 9.71 -1.63 6.13
C THR A 123 11.10 -1.31 6.68
N LEU A 124 11.47 -0.04 6.64
CA LEU A 124 12.74 0.47 7.13
C LEU A 124 12.55 1.20 8.47
N TYR A 125 13.50 0.99 9.38
CA TYR A 125 13.76 1.84 10.54
C TYR A 125 15.22 2.30 10.50
N GLY A 126 15.49 3.54 10.89
CA GLY A 126 16.81 4.15 10.78
C GLY A 126 17.09 4.68 9.37
N GLU A 127 18.32 4.54 8.91
CA GLU A 127 18.76 5.09 7.61
C GLU A 127 19.34 3.99 6.74
N ALA A 128 19.08 4.08 5.43
CA ALA A 128 19.61 3.12 4.48
C ALA A 128 19.78 3.70 3.08
N PHE A 129 20.75 3.16 2.38
CA PHE A 129 20.90 3.30 0.93
C PHE A 129 20.41 2.02 0.24
N PHE A 130 19.74 2.17 -0.88
CA PHE A 130 19.12 1.10 -1.65
C PHE A 130 19.64 1.17 -3.09
N SER A 131 20.23 0.07 -3.57
CA SER A 131 20.49 -0.18 -4.99
C SER A 131 19.59 -1.33 -5.42
N ILE A 132 18.47 -0.99 -6.05
CA ILE A 132 17.39 -1.93 -6.33
C ILE A 132 17.54 -2.52 -7.73
N ALA A 133 17.48 -3.85 -7.81
CA ALA A 133 17.50 -4.58 -9.07
C ALA A 133 16.29 -4.21 -9.95
N LYS A 134 16.57 -3.97 -11.24
CA LYS A 134 15.56 -3.60 -12.23
C LYS A 134 14.57 -4.75 -12.43
N ASN A 135 13.29 -4.49 -12.12
CA ASN A 135 12.18 -5.41 -12.37
C ASN A 135 10.87 -4.59 -12.43
N LYS A 136 10.30 -4.52 -13.63
CA LYS A 136 9.10 -3.70 -13.92
C LYS A 136 7.80 -4.39 -13.51
N ASP A 137 7.79 -5.72 -13.48
CA ASP A 137 6.59 -6.50 -13.24
C ASP A 137 6.23 -6.55 -11.74
N TYR A 138 7.23 -6.44 -10.88
CA TYR A 138 7.07 -6.46 -9.43
C TYR A 138 7.72 -5.23 -8.81
N PRO A 139 7.04 -4.09 -8.60
CA PRO A 139 7.63 -2.90 -8.00
C PRO A 139 8.22 -3.17 -6.60
N PHE A 140 9.31 -2.49 -6.27
CA PHE A 140 9.91 -2.53 -4.93
C PHE A 140 9.38 -1.36 -4.11
N SER A 141 8.89 -1.62 -2.90
CA SER A 141 8.35 -0.59 -2.01
C SER A 141 9.06 -0.59 -0.65
N VAL A 142 9.38 0.60 -0.15
CA VAL A 142 9.92 0.83 1.19
C VAL A 142 8.94 1.69 1.98
N ARG A 143 8.37 1.13 3.03
CA ARG A 143 7.62 1.89 4.03
C ARG A 143 8.59 2.47 5.06
N TYR A 144 8.49 3.77 5.31
CA TYR A 144 9.24 4.48 6.32
C TYR A 144 8.35 5.51 7.01
N ALA A 145 8.07 5.30 8.30
CA ALA A 145 7.02 6.02 9.02
C ALA A 145 5.69 6.02 8.23
N ASN A 146 5.10 7.19 7.98
CA ASN A 146 3.87 7.36 7.21
C ASN A 146 4.10 7.57 5.70
N THR A 147 5.29 7.24 5.18
CA THR A 147 5.63 7.39 3.77
C THR A 147 5.92 6.04 3.12
N THR A 148 5.64 5.92 1.83
CA THR A 148 6.00 4.78 1.00
C THR A 148 6.78 5.25 -0.22
N THR A 149 7.95 4.66 -0.43
CA THR A 149 8.82 4.89 -1.59
C THR A 149 8.68 3.71 -2.54
N THR A 150 8.23 3.92 -3.77
CA THR A 150 8.03 2.85 -4.78
C THR A 150 8.97 3.05 -5.96
N VAL A 151 9.66 2.00 -6.37
CA VAL A 151 10.67 2.02 -7.43
C VAL A 151 10.63 0.75 -8.30
N LEU A 152 11.18 0.84 -9.51
CA LEU A 152 11.29 -0.31 -10.44
C LEU A 152 12.73 -0.77 -10.67
N GLY A 153 13.73 -0.04 -10.18
CA GLY A 153 15.15 -0.29 -10.39
C GLY A 153 15.92 1.01 -10.33
N THR A 154 16.36 1.35 -9.13
CA THR A 154 16.65 2.73 -8.72
C THR A 154 17.69 2.70 -7.63
N GLU A 155 18.55 3.72 -7.60
CA GLU A 155 19.48 3.97 -6.51
C GLU A 155 19.05 5.19 -5.72
N PHE A 156 18.71 4.99 -4.44
CA PHE A 156 18.18 6.05 -3.58
C PHE A 156 18.55 5.82 -2.13
N SER A 157 18.47 6.86 -1.31
CA SER A 157 18.63 6.74 0.15
C SER A 157 17.43 7.30 0.89
N ILE A 158 17.07 6.67 2.00
CA ILE A 158 16.08 7.17 2.96
C ILE A 158 16.79 7.46 4.28
N LYS A 159 16.61 8.67 4.80
CA LYS A 159 17.20 9.12 6.06
C LYS A 159 16.32 10.12 6.78
N ARG A 160 16.71 10.50 8.00
CA ARG A 160 16.09 11.59 8.74
C ARG A 160 17.07 12.75 8.84
N ASN A 161 16.64 13.96 8.52
CA ASN A 161 17.51 15.13 8.69
C ASN A 161 17.55 15.57 10.18
N PRO A 162 18.44 16.50 10.56
CA PRO A 162 18.51 17.02 11.94
C PRO A 162 17.21 17.67 12.45
N GLY A 163 16.36 18.16 11.54
CA GLY A 163 15.04 18.70 11.85
C GLY A 163 13.92 17.65 11.89
N ASN A 164 14.27 16.36 12.00
CA ASN A 164 13.37 15.21 12.01
C ASN A 164 12.50 14.99 10.76
N ALA A 165 12.76 15.69 9.67
CA ALA A 165 12.09 15.47 8.39
C ALA A 165 12.61 14.19 7.72
N ILE A 166 11.69 13.46 7.07
CA ILE A 166 11.99 12.33 6.19
C ILE A 166 12.63 12.90 4.92
N VAL A 167 13.78 12.34 4.54
CA VAL A 167 14.49 12.73 3.32
C VAL A 167 14.73 11.50 2.46
N VAL A 168 14.25 11.57 1.22
CA VAL A 168 14.55 10.58 0.17
C VAL A 168 15.35 11.26 -0.92
N GLU A 169 16.58 10.80 -1.17
CA GLU A 169 17.48 11.32 -2.20
C GLU A 169 17.59 10.31 -3.34
N LEU A 170 17.34 10.74 -4.57
CA LEU A 170 17.38 9.89 -5.76
C LEU A 170 18.66 10.12 -6.57
N TYR A 171 19.46 9.05 -6.72
CA TYR A 171 20.72 9.07 -7.47
C TYR A 171 20.58 8.56 -8.90
N GLU A 172 19.79 7.50 -9.12
CA GLU A 172 19.54 6.92 -10.44
C GLU A 172 18.15 6.29 -10.52
N GLY A 173 17.50 6.35 -11.68
CA GLY A 173 16.20 5.73 -11.93
C GLY A 173 15.05 6.69 -11.64
N LYS A 174 13.93 6.16 -11.16
CA LYS A 174 12.73 6.94 -10.81
C LYS A 174 12.16 6.48 -9.48
N VAL A 175 11.63 7.43 -8.73
CA VAL A 175 10.96 7.18 -7.44
C VAL A 175 9.57 7.78 -7.48
N GLN A 176 8.59 7.00 -7.03
CA GLN A 176 7.29 7.51 -6.63
C GLN A 176 7.19 7.54 -5.10
N MET A 177 6.91 8.70 -4.54
CA MET A 177 6.61 8.88 -3.13
C MET A 177 5.10 8.94 -2.91
N ASN A 178 4.67 8.32 -1.82
CA ASN A 178 3.31 8.32 -1.31
C ASN A 178 3.31 8.65 0.18
N ILE A 179 2.33 9.43 0.63
CA ILE A 179 2.10 9.73 2.05
C ILE A 179 0.77 9.12 2.44
N GLU A 180 0.73 8.42 3.57
CA GLU A 180 -0.49 7.85 4.11
C GLU A 180 -1.57 8.91 4.34
N GLY A 181 -2.81 8.62 3.94
CA GLY A 181 -3.93 9.57 3.99
C GLY A 181 -3.93 10.63 2.90
N ASN A 182 -2.90 10.71 2.05
CA ASN A 182 -2.85 11.62 0.91
C ASN A 182 -2.98 10.85 -0.42
N LYS A 183 -3.85 11.32 -1.32
CA LYS A 183 -4.06 10.72 -2.65
C LYS A 183 -3.04 11.19 -3.69
N ARG A 184 -2.24 12.21 -3.40
CA ARG A 184 -1.23 12.74 -4.29
C ARG A 184 0.00 11.83 -4.31
N ASN A 185 0.57 11.67 -5.50
CA ASN A 185 1.86 11.02 -5.71
C ASN A 185 2.90 12.10 -6.05
N TRP A 186 4.13 11.92 -5.59
CA TRP A 186 5.27 12.75 -5.98
C TRP A 186 6.27 11.91 -6.74
N LEU A 187 6.67 12.36 -7.92
CA LEU A 187 7.67 11.70 -8.74
C LEU A 187 8.99 12.45 -8.61
N LEU A 188 10.07 11.71 -8.42
CA LEU A 188 11.42 12.27 -8.39
C LEU A 188 12.18 11.79 -9.62
N GLU A 189 13.00 12.70 -10.15
CA GLU A 189 14.04 12.44 -11.14
C GLU A 189 15.44 12.47 -10.47
N PRO A 190 16.48 11.87 -11.08
CA PRO A 190 17.83 11.88 -10.53
C PRO A 190 18.34 13.29 -10.20
N GLY A 191 18.90 13.46 -9.01
CA GLY A 191 19.33 14.76 -8.49
C GLY A 191 18.25 15.52 -7.75
N GLU A 192 17.07 14.92 -7.56
CA GLU A 192 16.02 15.45 -6.69
C GLU A 192 15.96 14.73 -5.35
N LYS A 193 15.56 15.48 -4.32
CA LYS A 193 15.23 14.94 -3.02
C LYS A 193 13.84 15.35 -2.58
N PHE A 194 13.13 14.39 -2.03
CA PHE A 194 11.87 14.59 -1.34
C PHE A 194 12.14 14.85 0.13
N VAL A 195 11.57 15.93 0.66
CA VAL A 195 11.66 16.30 2.08
C VAL A 195 10.26 16.44 2.61
N TYR A 196 9.95 15.68 3.66
CA TYR A 196 8.61 15.67 4.24
C TYR A 196 8.66 15.66 5.78
N ASN A 197 7.94 16.60 6.36
CA ASN A 197 7.66 16.70 7.79
C ASN A 197 6.16 16.48 8.02
N THR A 198 5.55 17.11 9.03
CA THR A 198 4.13 16.95 9.35
C THR A 198 3.15 17.65 8.40
N GLU A 199 3.59 18.55 7.51
CA GLU A 199 2.69 19.39 6.72
C GLU A 199 2.82 19.17 5.21
N ASN A 200 3.78 19.86 4.58
CA ASN A 200 3.86 19.95 3.14
C ASN A 200 5.15 19.30 2.63
N PRO A 201 5.04 18.25 1.80
CA PRO A 201 6.21 17.67 1.16
C PRO A 201 6.79 18.62 0.11
N ILE A 202 8.11 18.71 0.07
CA ILE A 202 8.87 19.55 -0.86
C ILE A 202 9.81 18.66 -1.65
N ILE A 203 9.77 18.77 -2.97
CA ILE A 203 10.84 18.26 -3.84
C ILE A 203 11.81 19.41 -4.10
N LYS A 204 13.11 19.16 -3.92
CA LYS A 204 14.15 20.13 -4.24
C LYS A 204 15.37 19.45 -4.86
N PRO A 205 16.15 20.15 -5.69
CA PRO A 205 17.39 19.59 -6.21
C PRO A 205 18.42 19.35 -5.10
N PHE A 206 19.33 18.42 -5.35
CA PHE A 206 20.56 18.21 -4.60
C PHE A 206 21.71 17.85 -5.54
N GLU A 207 22.93 18.21 -5.16
CA GLU A 207 24.11 17.85 -5.95
C GLU A 207 24.39 16.35 -5.84
N LEU A 208 24.39 15.66 -6.98
CA LEU A 208 24.73 14.23 -7.10
C LEU A 208 26.22 13.94 -6.90
N PHE A 209 27.06 14.92 -7.20
CA PHE A 209 28.51 14.79 -7.19
C PHE A 209 29.16 16.10 -6.77
N LYS A 210 30.41 16.00 -6.32
CA LYS A 210 31.32 17.13 -6.15
C LYS A 210 32.43 17.00 -7.19
N ASN A 211 32.62 18.06 -7.98
CA ASN A 211 33.80 18.19 -8.84
C ASN A 211 34.94 18.83 -8.03
N PHE A 212 36.13 18.31 -8.27
CA PHE A 212 37.40 18.88 -7.88
C PHE A 212 38.15 19.12 -9.17
N ASP A 213 38.27 20.38 -9.58
CA ASP A 213 38.87 20.74 -10.85
C ASP A 213 40.22 21.39 -10.58
N ASN A 214 41.32 20.66 -10.86
CA ASN A 214 42.69 21.12 -10.62
C ASN A 214 42.95 21.55 -9.16
N GLU A 215 42.40 20.80 -8.20
CA GLU A 215 42.47 21.08 -6.77
C GLU A 215 43.62 20.28 -6.11
N PRO A 216 44.28 20.79 -5.07
CA PRO A 216 45.26 20.02 -4.32
C PRO A 216 44.67 18.73 -3.75
N LEU A 217 45.42 17.63 -3.79
CA LEU A 217 44.97 16.33 -3.27
C LEU A 217 44.62 16.41 -1.77
N SER A 218 45.24 17.32 -1.02
CA SER A 218 44.84 17.65 0.36
C SER A 218 43.39 18.12 0.49
N VAL A 219 42.84 18.85 -0.49
CA VAL A 219 41.44 19.29 -0.50
C VAL A 219 40.51 18.08 -0.70
N VAL A 220 40.86 17.18 -1.61
CA VAL A 220 40.11 15.93 -1.83
C VAL A 220 40.17 15.04 -0.59
N SER A 221 41.35 14.92 0.03
CA SER A 221 41.54 14.24 1.31
C SER A 221 40.62 14.81 2.38
N ASN A 222 40.63 16.12 2.59
CA ASN A 222 39.75 16.78 3.56
C ASN A 222 38.26 16.54 3.29
N PHE A 223 37.86 16.51 2.02
CA PHE A 223 36.50 16.13 1.65
C PHE A 223 36.17 14.70 2.10
N ILE A 224 37.06 13.73 1.86
CA ILE A 224 36.87 12.35 2.31
C ILE A 224 36.77 12.30 3.83
N GLN A 225 37.68 12.99 4.53
CA GLN A 225 37.69 13.00 6.00
C GLN A 225 36.36 13.52 6.57
N LYS A 226 35.85 14.62 6.02
CA LYS A 226 34.60 15.25 6.46
C LYS A 226 33.36 14.41 6.16
N ASN A 227 33.28 13.80 4.97
CA ASN A 227 32.06 13.13 4.52
C ASN A 227 31.98 11.66 4.93
N PHE A 228 33.12 10.98 5.10
CA PHE A 228 33.15 9.56 5.45
C PHE A 228 33.62 9.31 6.89
N ASN A 229 34.09 10.34 7.59
CA ASN A 229 34.62 10.23 8.95
C ASN A 229 35.82 9.26 9.05
N TYR A 230 36.70 9.30 8.05
CA TYR A 230 37.99 8.57 8.04
C TYR A 230 39.14 9.57 8.06
N LYS A 231 40.21 9.31 8.81
CA LYS A 231 41.48 10.03 8.66
C LYS A 231 42.15 9.59 7.37
N VAL A 232 42.74 10.51 6.63
CA VAL A 232 43.40 10.21 5.36
C VAL A 232 44.86 10.66 5.43
N LYS A 233 45.77 9.71 5.36
CA LYS A 233 47.23 9.93 5.36
C LYS A 233 47.75 9.77 3.94
N ILE A 234 48.38 10.82 3.43
CA ILE A 234 48.95 10.90 2.08
C ILE A 234 50.45 11.27 2.21
N PRO A 235 51.32 10.76 1.33
CA PRO A 235 52.72 11.19 1.25
C PRO A 235 52.84 12.72 1.13
N GLN A 236 53.74 13.32 1.92
CA GLN A 236 53.84 14.78 2.04
C GLN A 236 54.05 15.47 0.69
N ASN A 237 54.84 14.87 -0.21
CA ASN A 237 55.12 15.36 -1.55
C ASN A 237 53.90 15.44 -2.48
N LEU A 238 52.80 14.72 -2.17
CA LEU A 238 51.58 14.71 -2.99
C LEU A 238 50.48 15.60 -2.42
N THR A 239 50.68 16.20 -1.24
CA THR A 239 49.67 17.03 -0.55
C THR A 239 49.22 18.23 -1.38
N THR A 240 50.17 18.83 -2.11
CA THR A 240 49.98 20.01 -2.98
C THR A 240 49.82 19.64 -4.45
N GLU A 241 49.95 18.36 -4.80
CA GLU A 241 49.75 17.89 -6.17
C GLU A 241 48.30 18.11 -6.57
N LYS A 242 48.10 18.69 -7.75
CA LYS A 242 46.77 19.01 -8.25
C LYS A 242 46.14 17.79 -8.89
N THR A 243 44.86 17.60 -8.63
CA THR A 243 44.08 16.50 -9.17
C THR A 243 42.74 17.02 -9.70
N THR A 244 42.25 16.35 -10.74
CA THR A 244 40.92 16.60 -11.30
C THR A 244 40.11 15.33 -11.16
N ILE A 245 39.11 15.35 -10.29
CA ILE A 245 38.28 14.18 -9.99
C ILE A 245 36.85 14.58 -9.71
N LYS A 246 35.92 13.76 -10.20
CA LYS A 246 34.50 13.85 -9.89
C LYS A 246 34.11 12.75 -8.92
N ILE A 247 33.65 13.14 -7.73
CA ILE A 247 33.22 12.18 -6.70
C ILE A 247 31.70 12.24 -6.57
N TYR A 248 31.04 11.14 -6.91
CA TYR A 248 29.60 10.98 -6.72
C TYR A 248 29.29 10.74 -5.23
N LYS A 249 28.20 11.31 -4.72
CA LYS A 249 27.78 11.13 -3.32
C LYS A 249 27.34 9.70 -2.98
N LYS A 250 26.94 8.92 -4.00
CA LYS A 250 26.63 7.49 -3.86
C LYS A 250 27.87 6.58 -3.83
N GLU A 251 29.04 7.13 -4.17
CA GLU A 251 30.26 6.35 -4.34
C GLU A 251 30.75 5.77 -3.02
N GLN A 252 31.20 4.52 -3.03
CA GLN A 252 31.76 3.88 -1.85
C GLN A 252 33.17 4.42 -1.56
N LEU A 253 33.53 4.49 -0.28
CA LEU A 253 34.86 4.95 0.16
C LEU A 253 35.98 4.13 -0.49
N THR A 254 35.77 2.82 -0.66
CA THR A 254 36.69 1.91 -1.32
C THR A 254 36.96 2.32 -2.77
N THR A 255 35.92 2.63 -3.54
CA THR A 255 36.05 3.07 -4.93
C THR A 255 36.76 4.42 -5.03
N ILE A 256 36.37 5.39 -4.19
CA ILE A 256 37.03 6.71 -4.15
C ILE A 256 38.53 6.56 -3.87
N THR A 257 38.87 5.72 -2.89
CA THR A 257 40.26 5.45 -2.51
C THR A 257 41.03 4.79 -3.66
N ALA A 258 40.42 3.81 -4.33
CA ALA A 258 41.03 3.13 -5.47
C ALA A 258 41.27 4.09 -6.66
N ILE A 259 40.32 4.97 -6.96
CA ILE A 259 40.47 5.98 -8.03
C ILE A 259 41.64 6.92 -7.72
N ILE A 260 41.73 7.43 -6.49
CA ILE A 260 42.84 8.31 -6.08
C ILE A 260 44.18 7.58 -6.17
N ALA A 261 44.22 6.32 -5.72
CA ALA A 261 45.42 5.50 -5.80
C ALA A 261 45.85 5.28 -7.26
N GLU A 262 44.91 5.03 -8.17
CA GLU A 262 45.21 4.83 -9.58
C GLU A 262 45.72 6.11 -10.25
N ILE A 263 45.06 7.26 -10.02
CA ILE A 263 45.43 8.56 -10.62
C ILE A 263 46.86 8.96 -10.22
N HIS A 264 47.25 8.76 -8.96
CA HIS A 264 48.55 9.17 -8.43
C HIS A 264 49.57 8.01 -8.34
N ASN A 265 49.26 6.85 -8.92
CA ASN A 265 50.09 5.64 -8.90
C ASN A 265 50.57 5.24 -7.49
N LEU A 266 49.64 5.11 -6.55
CA LEU A 266 49.87 4.79 -5.14
C LEU A 266 49.39 3.38 -4.79
N ASP A 267 49.98 2.82 -3.75
CA ASP A 267 49.39 1.76 -2.96
C ASP A 267 48.52 2.36 -1.85
N TYR A 268 47.52 1.61 -1.37
CA TYR A 268 46.70 2.07 -0.25
C TYR A 268 46.28 0.93 0.70
N LYS A 269 45.99 1.30 1.94
CA LYS A 269 45.36 0.44 2.95
C LYS A 269 44.23 1.18 3.64
N ILE A 270 43.05 0.56 3.66
CA ILE A 270 41.91 1.03 4.46
C ILE A 270 41.88 0.23 5.75
N LYS A 271 41.84 0.92 6.88
CA LYS A 271 41.74 0.35 8.22
C LYS A 271 40.39 0.73 8.85
N PRO A 272 39.34 -0.09 8.67
CA PRO A 272 37.99 0.25 9.13
C PRO A 272 37.90 0.49 10.64
N ASN A 273 38.63 -0.30 11.44
CA ASN A 273 38.61 -0.21 12.90
C ASN A 273 39.23 1.11 13.42
N GLU A 274 40.26 1.61 12.74
CA GLU A 274 40.93 2.87 13.07
C GLU A 274 40.27 4.08 12.38
N LYS A 275 39.29 3.81 11.49
CA LYS A 275 38.75 4.78 10.54
C LYS A 275 39.88 5.56 9.86
N GLU A 276 40.84 4.85 9.29
CA GLU A 276 42.03 5.44 8.69
C GLU A 276 42.28 4.88 7.27
N ILE A 277 42.67 5.75 6.35
CA ILE A 277 43.16 5.42 5.01
C ILE A 277 44.62 5.88 4.94
N VAL A 278 45.49 4.98 4.50
CA VAL A 278 46.92 5.26 4.33
C VAL A 278 47.30 5.01 2.87
N PHE A 279 47.71 6.06 2.18
CA PHE A 279 48.34 5.97 0.86
C PHE A 279 49.86 5.93 0.98
N SER A 280 50.51 5.16 0.12
CA SER A 280 51.97 5.06 0.03
C SER A 280 52.41 4.99 -1.43
N LEU A 281 53.63 5.47 -1.72
CA LEU A 281 54.20 5.33 -3.07
C LEU A 281 54.35 3.84 -3.41
N LYS A 282 54.00 3.46 -4.64
CA LYS A 282 54.30 2.11 -5.14
C LYS A 282 55.81 1.88 -5.13
N LYS A 283 56.20 0.67 -4.73
CA LYS A 283 57.58 0.21 -4.81
C LYS A 283 57.91 -0.33 -6.19
#